data_AF-A0A4V1UVI2-F1
#
_entry.id   AF-A0A4V1UVI2-F1
#
_cell.length_a   1.000
_cell.length_b   1.000
_cell.length_c   1.000
_cell.angle_alpha   90.00
_cell.angle_beta   90.00
_cell.angle_gamma   90.00
#
_symmetry.space_group_name_H-M   'P 1'
#
loop_
_entity.id
_entity.type
_entity.pdbx_description
1 polymer ?
#
loop_
_entity_poly.entity_id
_entity_poly.type
_entity_poly.pdbx_seq_one_letter_code
_entity_poly.pdbx_strand_id
1 'polypeptide(L)'
;MKPYSPLRDALWLGSVALFVLNKLWIKPHFSGAFWHSSLNDVLCLPVWMPIMVWIFARVRLRDGAPPRPFEILVCWLFWSFVFEVVIPSTTALGGFSAGDPLDVLAYGSGGVLGLMWWEHWRRKSVKAT
;
A
#
# COMPACT_ATOMS: atom_id res chain seq x y z
N MET A 1 9.78 20.76 -11.52
CA MET A 1 9.70 19.84 -10.36
C MET A 1 10.18 18.45 -10.79
N LYS A 2 10.99 17.75 -9.97
CA LYS A 2 11.38 16.37 -10.28
C LYS A 2 10.15 15.46 -10.10
N PRO A 3 9.93 14.47 -11.00
CA PRO A 3 8.83 13.54 -10.85
C PRO A 3 8.98 12.72 -9.56
N TYR A 4 7.85 12.39 -8.96
CA TYR A 4 7.72 11.48 -7.82
C TYR A 4 8.39 10.15 -8.14
N SER A 5 9.07 9.59 -7.14
CA SER A 5 9.75 8.30 -7.24
C SER A 5 9.62 7.59 -5.89
N PRO A 6 9.22 6.30 -5.86
CA PRO A 6 9.16 5.51 -4.63
C PRO A 6 10.50 5.48 -3.89
N LEU A 7 11.62 5.53 -4.63
CA LEU A 7 12.96 5.54 -4.05
C LEU A 7 13.28 6.79 -3.20
N ARG A 8 12.50 7.86 -3.33
CA ARG A 8 12.63 9.04 -2.48
C ARG A 8 11.63 9.02 -1.34
N ASP A 9 10.62 8.18 -1.42
CA ASP A 9 9.54 8.13 -0.47
C ASP A 9 9.92 7.31 0.77
N ALA A 10 10.15 8.00 1.89
CA ALA A 10 10.52 7.35 3.14
C ALA A 10 9.43 6.42 3.68
N LEU A 11 8.14 6.72 3.44
CA LEU A 11 7.05 5.83 3.83
C LEU A 11 7.14 4.52 3.02
N TRP A 12 7.31 4.62 1.70
CA TRP A 12 7.45 3.45 0.86
C TRP A 12 8.65 2.59 1.26
N LEU A 13 9.82 3.22 1.43
CA LEU A 13 11.05 2.53 1.84
C LEU A 13 10.87 1.83 3.20
N GLY A 14 10.27 2.53 4.17
CA GLY A 14 9.97 1.97 5.48
C GLY A 14 8.98 0.81 5.41
N SER A 15 7.92 0.93 4.60
CA SER A 15 6.92 -0.13 4.42
C SER A 15 7.49 -1.37 3.73
N VAL A 16 8.32 -1.20 2.69
CA VAL A 16 9.01 -2.32 2.04
C VAL A 16 9.99 -2.98 2.99
N ALA A 17 10.80 -2.20 3.72
CA ALA A 17 11.74 -2.75 4.69
C ALA A 17 11.01 -3.52 5.79
N LEU A 18 9.91 -2.98 6.32
CA LEU A 18 9.11 -3.63 7.35
C LEU A 18 8.40 -4.88 6.83
N PHE A 19 7.90 -4.87 5.59
CA PHE A 19 7.33 -6.05 4.95
C PHE A 19 8.35 -7.19 4.81
N VAL A 20 9.55 -6.87 4.31
CA VAL A 20 10.65 -7.83 4.16
C VAL A 20 11.09 -8.35 5.53
N LEU A 21 11.28 -7.47 6.51
CA LEU A 21 11.65 -7.84 7.87
C LEU A 21 10.57 -8.71 8.51
N ASN A 22 9.30 -8.38 8.32
CA ASN A 22 8.19 -9.16 8.86
C ASN A 22 8.20 -10.59 8.28
N LYS A 23 8.37 -10.70 6.96
CA LYS A 23 8.33 -11.98 6.26
C LYS A 23 9.55 -12.86 6.54
N LEU A 24 10.75 -12.28 6.60
CA LEU A 24 11.99 -13.05 6.72
C LEU A 24 12.44 -13.28 8.17
N TRP A 25 12.09 -12.39 9.09
CA TRP A 25 12.63 -12.45 10.45
C TRP A 25 11.57 -12.44 11.55
N ILE A 26 10.57 -11.55 11.48
CA ILE A 26 9.59 -11.45 12.58
C ILE A 26 8.68 -12.68 12.61
N LYS A 27 8.06 -13.06 11.49
CA LYS A 27 7.18 -14.24 11.44
C LYS A 27 7.87 -15.52 11.92
N PRO A 28 9.11 -15.84 11.51
CA PRO A 28 9.80 -17.03 12.03
C PRO A 28 10.17 -17.01 13.52
N HIS A 29 10.36 -15.83 14.13
CA HIS A 29 10.91 -15.71 15.49
C HIS A 29 9.91 -15.24 16.55
N PHE A 30 8.78 -14.65 16.17
CA PHE A 30 7.81 -14.06 17.10
C PHE A 30 6.40 -14.59 16.85
N SER A 31 5.83 -15.31 17.81
CA SER A 31 4.43 -15.72 17.77
C SER A 31 3.52 -14.56 18.20
N GLY A 32 2.85 -13.92 17.24
CA GLY A 32 1.87 -12.88 17.51
C GLY A 32 0.93 -12.69 16.34
N ALA A 33 -0.38 -12.65 16.63
CA ALA A 33 -1.43 -12.57 15.62
C ALA A 33 -1.21 -11.39 14.67
N PHE A 34 -0.94 -10.20 15.19
CA PHE A 34 -0.71 -9.00 14.39
C PHE A 34 0.42 -9.15 13.37
N TRP A 35 1.57 -9.70 13.76
CA TRP A 35 2.72 -9.90 12.86
C TRP A 35 2.40 -10.93 11.76
N HIS A 36 1.53 -11.89 12.07
CA HIS A 36 1.18 -13.01 11.21
C HIS A 36 0.06 -12.69 10.23
N SER A 37 -1.01 -12.06 10.70
CA SER A 37 -2.17 -11.64 9.89
C SER A 37 -2.01 -10.19 9.45
N SER A 38 -2.22 -9.22 10.34
CA SER A 38 -2.61 -7.86 9.95
C SER A 38 -1.50 -6.92 9.49
N LEU A 39 -0.24 -7.09 9.90
CA LEU A 39 0.82 -6.12 9.58
C LEU A 39 1.02 -5.99 8.06
N ASN A 40 1.00 -7.11 7.34
CA ASN A 40 1.16 -7.07 5.89
C ASN A 40 -0.02 -6.37 5.21
N ASP A 41 -1.22 -6.48 5.77
CA ASP A 41 -2.40 -5.82 5.25
C ASP A 41 -2.31 -4.30 5.44
N VAL A 42 -1.90 -3.84 6.62
CA VAL A 42 -1.63 -2.41 6.85
C VAL A 42 -0.58 -1.86 5.87
N LEU A 43 0.42 -2.67 5.50
CA LEU A 43 1.48 -2.25 4.58
C LEU A 43 1.09 -2.32 3.09
N CYS A 44 -0.03 -2.95 2.75
CA CYS A 44 -0.43 -3.19 1.36
C CYS A 44 -0.50 -1.89 0.55
N LEU A 45 -1.28 -0.91 1.01
CA LEU A 45 -1.43 0.36 0.31
C LEU A 45 -0.14 1.21 0.31
N PRO A 46 0.56 1.40 1.45
CA PRO A 46 1.85 2.10 1.48
C PRO A 46 2.90 1.52 0.52
N VAL A 47 2.87 0.22 0.25
CA VAL A 47 3.77 -0.43 -0.71
C VAL A 47 3.29 -0.27 -2.15
N TRP A 48 2.01 -0.59 -2.43
CA TRP A 48 1.51 -0.65 -3.81
C TRP A 48 1.25 0.72 -4.42
N MET A 49 0.73 1.68 -3.65
CA MET A 49 0.37 3.00 -4.17
C MET A 49 1.54 3.72 -4.86
N PRO A 50 2.71 3.87 -4.21
CA PRO A 50 3.88 4.49 -4.83
C PRO A 50 4.29 3.83 -6.15
N ILE A 51 4.23 2.49 -6.22
CA ILE A 51 4.61 1.72 -7.41
C ILE A 51 3.63 2.01 -8.55
N MET A 52 2.32 1.93 -8.29
CA MET A 52 1.29 2.15 -9.32
C MET A 52 1.38 3.55 -9.90
N VAL A 53 1.45 4.59 -9.06
CA VAL A 53 1.51 5.97 -9.54
C VAL A 53 2.80 6.25 -10.31
N TRP A 54 3.92 5.65 -9.88
CA TRP A 54 5.19 5.78 -10.57
C TRP A 54 5.16 5.13 -11.95
N ILE A 55 4.62 3.90 -12.06
CA ILE A 55 4.44 3.22 -13.34
C ILE A 55 3.55 4.06 -14.26
N PHE A 56 2.39 4.51 -13.77
CA PHE A 56 1.45 5.32 -14.58
C PHE A 56 2.07 6.63 -15.04
N ALA A 57 2.93 7.26 -14.24
CA ALA A 57 3.69 8.43 -14.66
C ALA A 57 4.72 8.09 -15.76
N ARG A 58 5.39 6.94 -15.67
CA ARG A 58 6.36 6.49 -16.68
C ARG A 58 5.71 6.16 -18.02
N VAL A 59 4.51 5.60 -18.02
CA VAL A 59 3.74 5.31 -19.23
C VAL A 59 2.86 6.48 -19.70
N ARG A 60 3.03 7.67 -19.10
CA ARG A 60 2.34 8.93 -19.45
C ARG A 60 0.81 8.89 -19.28
N LEU A 61 0.30 8.00 -18.43
CA LEU A 61 -1.12 7.94 -18.05
C LEU A 61 -1.48 8.96 -16.97
N ARG A 62 -0.48 9.50 -16.26
CA ARG A 62 -0.65 10.56 -15.27
C ARG A 62 0.60 11.42 -15.16
N ASP A 63 0.49 12.50 -14.39
CA ASP A 63 1.65 13.30 -13.97
C ASP A 63 2.56 12.58 -12.97
N GLY A 64 3.77 13.12 -12.78
CA GLY A 64 4.72 12.65 -11.77
C GLY A 64 4.44 13.20 -10.36
N ALA A 65 3.20 13.46 -9.97
CA ALA A 65 2.87 13.91 -8.62
C ALA A 65 2.76 12.73 -7.62
N PRO A 66 2.88 12.95 -6.30
CA PRO A 66 2.60 11.91 -5.30
C PRO A 66 1.15 11.37 -5.38
N PRO A 67 0.85 10.20 -4.77
CA PRO A 67 -0.49 9.59 -4.77
C PRO A 67 -1.61 10.49 -4.25
N ARG A 68 -2.66 10.72 -5.05
CA ARG A 68 -3.80 11.60 -4.73
C ARG A 68 -4.85 10.86 -3.91
N PRO A 69 -5.69 11.57 -3.13
CA PRO A 69 -6.71 10.93 -2.30
C PRO A 69 -7.63 9.99 -3.07
N PHE A 70 -8.07 10.41 -4.26
CA PHE A 70 -8.93 9.58 -5.12
C PHE A 70 -8.25 8.30 -5.60
N GLU A 71 -6.95 8.35 -5.89
CA GLU A 71 -6.20 7.17 -6.36
C GLU A 71 -5.99 6.16 -5.22
N ILE A 72 -5.79 6.66 -4.00
CA ILE A 72 -5.71 5.83 -2.79
C ILE A 72 -7.07 5.15 -2.55
N LEU A 73 -8.17 5.90 -2.68
CA LEU A 73 -9.52 5.35 -2.55
C LEU A 73 -9.80 4.24 -3.59
N VAL A 74 -9.47 4.49 -4.86
CA VAL A 74 -9.64 3.50 -5.93
C VAL A 74 -8.79 2.26 -5.66
N CYS A 75 -7.53 2.43 -5.25
CA CYS A 75 -6.65 1.33 -4.93
C CYS A 75 -7.12 0.52 -3.72
N TRP A 76 -7.63 1.20 -2.68
CA TRP A 76 -8.24 0.55 -1.52
C TRP A 76 -9.41 -0.32 -1.95
N LEU A 77 -10.39 0.25 -2.67
CA LEU A 77 -11.55 -0.50 -3.15
C LEU A 77 -11.15 -1.66 -4.08
N PHE A 78 -10.17 -1.44 -4.95
CA PHE A 78 -9.65 -2.47 -5.85
C PHE A 78 -9.07 -3.65 -5.07
N TRP A 79 -8.17 -3.40 -4.11
CA TRP A 79 -7.56 -4.48 -3.34
C TRP A 79 -8.54 -5.14 -2.38
N SER A 80 -9.45 -4.38 -1.76
CA SER A 80 -10.55 -4.96 -0.98
C SER A 80 -11.39 -5.91 -1.82
N PHE A 81 -11.75 -5.54 -3.04
CA PHE A 81 -12.50 -6.41 -3.94
C PHE A 81 -11.68 -7.64 -4.36
N VAL A 82 -10.40 -7.47 -4.68
CA VAL A 82 -9.53 -8.59 -5.09
C VAL A 82 -9.33 -9.60 -3.97
N PHE A 83 -9.02 -9.15 -2.75
CA PHE A 83 -8.74 -10.02 -1.62
C PHE A 83 -10.01 -10.64 -1.01
N GLU A 84 -11.13 -9.93 -0.98
CA GLU A 84 -12.37 -10.45 -0.37
C GLU A 84 -13.24 -11.25 -1.33
N VAL A 85 -13.20 -10.93 -2.63
CA VAL A 85 -14.12 -11.52 -3.61
C VAL A 85 -13.37 -12.37 -4.62
N VAL A 86 -12.37 -11.81 -5.29
CA VAL A 86 -11.73 -12.50 -6.44
C VAL A 86 -10.89 -13.70 -5.98
N ILE A 87 -9.98 -13.50 -5.03
CA ILE A 87 -9.08 -14.57 -4.60
C ILE A 87 -9.85 -15.72 -3.94
N PRO A 88 -10.76 -15.49 -2.96
CA PRO A 88 -11.50 -16.55 -2.29
C PRO A 88 -12.45 -17.32 -3.23
N SER A 89 -12.99 -16.66 -4.26
CA SER A 89 -13.92 -17.29 -5.21
C SER A 89 -13.24 -18.13 -6.30
N THR A 90 -11.91 -18.07 -6.42
CA THR A 90 -11.19 -18.84 -7.44
C THR A 90 -10.71 -20.18 -6.88
N THR A 91 -10.95 -21.26 -7.63
CA THR A 91 -10.53 -22.62 -7.27
C THR A 91 -9.02 -22.80 -7.18
N ALA A 92 -8.23 -21.97 -7.86
CA ALA A 92 -6.78 -22.01 -7.83
C ALA A 92 -6.15 -21.20 -6.68
N LEU A 93 -6.81 -20.14 -6.20
CA LEU A 93 -6.25 -19.22 -5.20
C LEU A 93 -7.06 -19.13 -3.89
N GLY A 94 -8.23 -19.77 -3.81
CA GLY A 94 -9.11 -19.71 -2.64
C GLY A 94 -8.53 -20.34 -1.37
N GLY A 95 -7.46 -21.13 -1.48
CA GLY A 95 -6.70 -21.62 -0.32
C GLY A 95 -5.72 -20.60 0.29
N PHE A 96 -5.46 -19.47 -0.38
CA PHE A 96 -4.49 -18.47 0.06
C PHE A 96 -5.10 -17.31 0.86
N SER A 97 -6.42 -17.15 0.85
CA SER A 97 -7.12 -16.10 1.58
C SER A 97 -8.56 -16.51 1.87
N ALA A 98 -8.95 -16.47 3.14
CA ALA A 98 -10.34 -16.46 3.55
C ALA A 98 -10.74 -14.99 3.67
N GLY A 99 -11.83 -14.57 3.01
CA GLY A 99 -12.29 -13.19 3.11
C GLY A 99 -12.57 -12.84 4.57
N ASP A 100 -11.82 -11.88 5.10
CA ASP A 100 -12.00 -11.32 6.44
C ASP A 100 -12.22 -9.80 6.26
N PRO A 101 -13.44 -9.29 6.50
CA PRO A 101 -13.72 -7.86 6.41
C PRO A 101 -12.81 -6.98 7.29
N LEU A 102 -12.14 -7.54 8.30
CA LEU A 102 -11.14 -6.82 9.09
C LEU A 102 -9.89 -6.47 8.25
N ASP A 103 -9.56 -7.25 7.23
CA ASP A 103 -8.44 -6.99 6.33
C ASP A 103 -8.71 -5.73 5.49
N VAL A 104 -9.97 -5.49 5.12
CA VAL A 104 -10.39 -4.22 4.48
C VAL A 104 -10.08 -3.01 5.35
N LEU A 105 -10.31 -3.11 6.67
CA LEU A 105 -9.96 -2.06 7.62
C LEU A 105 -8.45 -1.91 7.76
N ALA A 106 -7.70 -3.02 7.75
CA ALA A 106 -6.24 -2.99 7.79
C ALA A 106 -5.66 -2.30 6.56
N TYR A 107 -6.07 -2.68 5.34
CA TYR A 107 -5.72 -1.99 4.10
C TYR A 107 -6.07 -0.51 4.16
N GLY A 108 -7.28 -0.19 4.66
CA GLY A 108 -7.77 1.17 4.80
C GLY A 108 -6.89 2.02 5.72
N SER A 109 -6.44 1.45 6.85
CA SER A 109 -5.54 2.13 7.79
C SER A 109 -4.21 2.50 7.15
N GLY A 110 -3.63 1.60 6.34
CA GLY A 110 -2.46 1.87 5.52
C GLY A 110 -2.69 2.99 4.51
N GLY A 111 -3.87 2.99 3.89
CA GLY A 111 -4.30 4.05 2.97
C GLY A 111 -4.40 5.42 3.63
N VAL A 112 -4.95 5.49 4.85
CA VAL A 112 -5.06 6.75 5.62
C VAL A 112 -3.67 7.28 6.02
N LEU A 113 -2.79 6.41 6.50
CA LEU A 113 -1.40 6.78 6.81
C LEU A 113 -0.67 7.31 5.58
N GLY A 114 -0.84 6.63 4.44
CA GLY A 114 -0.34 7.07 3.15
C GLY A 114 -0.89 8.44 2.75
N LEU A 115 -2.20 8.63 2.85
CA LEU A 115 -2.86 9.89 2.53
C LEU A 115 -2.27 11.07 3.32
N MET A 116 -2.13 10.92 4.64
CA MET A 116 -1.55 11.96 5.50
C MET A 116 -0.11 12.30 5.09
N TRP A 117 0.70 11.28 4.81
CA TRP A 117 2.09 11.43 4.39
C TRP A 117 2.22 12.13 3.03
N TRP A 118 1.47 11.68 2.02
CA TRP A 118 1.57 12.22 0.66
C TRP A 118 0.92 13.60 0.53
N GLU A 119 -0.09 13.93 1.34
CA GLU A 119 -0.59 15.30 1.48
C GLU A 119 0.46 16.24 2.05
N HIS A 120 1.14 15.82 3.13
CA HIS A 120 2.24 16.59 3.70
C HIS A 120 3.37 16.81 2.69
N TRP A 121 3.73 15.77 1.95
CA TRP A 121 4.71 15.85 0.87
C TRP A 121 4.31 16.86 -0.21
N ARG A 122 3.06 16.78 -0.70
CA ARG A 122 2.51 17.72 -1.69
C ARG A 122 2.63 19.16 -1.20
N ARG A 123 2.17 19.43 0.03
CA ARG A 123 2.21 20.78 0.61
C ARG A 123 3.62 21.34 0.70
N LYS A 124 4.60 20.52 1.09
CA LYS A 124 6.02 20.93 1.11
C LYS A 124 6.54 21.24 -0.29
N SER A 125 6.11 20.48 -1.30
CA SER A 125 6.55 20.66 -2.69
C SER A 125 6.02 21.95 -3.31
N VAL A 126 4.80 22.37 -2.94
CA VAL A 126 4.19 23.64 -3.40
C VAL A 126 4.83 24.86 -2.74
N LYS A 127 5.23 24.77 -1.47
CA LYS A 127 5.86 25.89 -0.74
C LYS A 127 7.32 26.17 -1.16
N ALA A 128 7.95 25.26 -1.88
CA ALA A 128 9.34 25.38 -2.33
C ALA A 128 9.48 25.99 -3.74
N THR A 129 8.35 26.37 -4.35
CA THR A 129 8.23 27.10 -5.63
C THR A 129 7.75 28.51 -5.37
#